data_AF-A0A7S4W2Q5-F1
#
_entry.id   AF-A0A7S4W2Q5-F1
#
_cell.length_a   1.000
_cell.length_b   1.000
_cell.length_c   1.000
_cell.angle_alpha   90.00
_cell.angle_beta   90.00
_cell.angle_gamma   90.00
#
_symmetry.space_group_name_H-M   'P 1'
#
loop_
_entity.id
_entity.type
_entity.pdbx_description
1 polymer ?
#
loop_
_entity_poly.entity_id
_entity_poly.type
_entity_poly.pdbx_seq_one_letter_code
_entity_poly.pdbx_strand_id
1 'polypeptide(L)'
;CTPKNKKDMPGLSFLAKKSWHTANLNNQEKVWMAEQKAAQEKAKTTELAQQIQQEREQEELDMIAGKTKRLDRGIDWMYAGGVGGPQYEEEERKKESEEYLLGKEFNPNHAAAAASGDFNLSGAVGRTVENVVSAPPPPPPPLPKEEEEEEAPNTNT
;
A
#
# COMPACT_ATOMS: atom_id res chain seq x y z
N CYS A 1 -39.27 34.81 8.19
CA CYS A 1 -38.17 35.10 7.24
C CYS A 1 -37.30 33.87 7.14
N THR A 2 -37.18 33.25 5.96
CA THR A 2 -36.25 32.13 5.76
C THR A 2 -34.81 32.66 5.74
N PRO A 3 -33.86 32.02 6.45
CA PRO A 3 -32.45 32.40 6.33
C PRO A 3 -32.01 32.18 4.89
N LYS A 4 -31.44 33.21 4.26
CA LYS A 4 -30.89 33.07 2.91
C LYS A 4 -29.65 32.20 2.98
N ASN A 5 -29.54 31.23 2.07
CA ASN A 5 -28.33 30.43 1.95
C ASN A 5 -27.14 31.35 1.63
N LYS A 6 -25.99 31.06 2.23
CA LYS A 6 -24.71 31.77 2.01
C LYS A 6 -24.32 31.86 0.53
N LYS A 7 -24.80 30.91 -0.28
CA LYS A 7 -24.66 30.86 -1.75
C LYS A 7 -25.49 31.93 -2.50
N ASP A 8 -26.55 32.46 -1.88
CA ASP A 8 -27.46 33.47 -2.46
C ASP A 8 -27.08 34.91 -2.06
N MET A 9 -25.93 35.09 -1.39
CA MET A 9 -25.37 36.40 -1.07
C MET A 9 -24.76 37.02 -2.34
N PRO A 10 -25.31 38.14 -2.86
CA PRO A 10 -24.96 38.67 -4.18
C PRO A 10 -23.49 39.16 -4.31
N GLY A 11 -22.75 39.31 -3.21
CA GLY A 11 -21.35 39.76 -3.22
C GLY A 11 -20.28 38.66 -3.34
N LEU A 12 -20.59 37.41 -2.98
CA LEU A 12 -19.60 36.30 -2.92
C LEU A 12 -19.69 35.35 -4.13
N SER A 13 -20.77 35.42 -4.91
CA SER A 13 -21.00 34.56 -6.08
C SER A 13 -19.96 34.74 -7.19
N PHE A 14 -19.34 35.93 -7.28
CA PHE A 14 -18.27 36.21 -8.25
C PHE A 14 -17.01 35.37 -7.97
N LEU A 15 -16.70 35.08 -6.71
CA LEU A 15 -15.53 34.30 -6.33
C LEU A 15 -15.64 32.83 -6.78
N ALA A 16 -16.84 32.26 -6.74
CA ALA A 16 -17.10 30.89 -7.21
C ALA A 16 -16.83 30.72 -8.72
N LYS A 17 -16.91 31.80 -9.50
CA LYS A 17 -16.61 31.81 -10.93
C LYS A 17 -15.11 31.90 -11.23
N LYS A 18 -14.25 32.09 -10.21
CA LYS A 18 -12.81 32.20 -10.38
C LYS A 18 -12.15 30.83 -10.26
N SER A 19 -11.29 30.49 -11.22
CA SER A 19 -10.60 29.20 -11.31
C SER A 19 -9.66 28.93 -10.13
N TRP A 20 -9.14 29.97 -9.48
CA TRP A 20 -8.20 29.86 -8.36
C TRP A 20 -8.87 29.81 -6.98
N HIS A 21 -10.20 29.93 -6.89
CA HIS A 21 -10.88 29.93 -5.60
C HIS A 21 -10.85 28.54 -4.96
N THR A 22 -10.52 28.46 -3.67
CA THR A 22 -10.34 27.19 -2.93
C THR A 22 -11.62 26.36 -2.85
N ALA A 23 -12.78 27.01 -2.78
CA ALA A 23 -14.08 26.34 -2.72
C ALA A 23 -14.59 25.80 -4.08
N ASN A 24 -13.82 25.93 -5.16
CA ASN A 24 -14.19 25.35 -6.46
C ASN A 24 -14.02 23.81 -6.40
N LEU A 25 -15.03 23.06 -6.86
CA LEU A 25 -15.03 21.59 -6.84
C LEU A 25 -13.78 21.02 -7.53
N ASN A 26 -13.39 21.58 -8.68
CA ASN A 26 -12.19 21.13 -9.41
C ASN A 26 -10.89 21.30 -8.60
N ASN A 27 -10.84 22.28 -7.69
CA ASN A 27 -9.67 22.49 -6.83
C ASN A 27 -9.71 21.57 -5.62
N GLN A 28 -10.90 21.37 -5.03
CA GLN A 28 -11.11 20.41 -3.95
C GLN A 28 -10.77 18.99 -4.40
N GLU A 29 -11.18 18.59 -5.61
CA GLU A 29 -10.82 17.31 -6.22
C GLU A 29 -9.30 17.14 -6.37
N LYS A 30 -8.60 18.18 -6.85
CA LYS A 30 -7.14 18.14 -6.97
C LYS A 30 -6.45 18.00 -5.62
N VAL A 31 -6.90 18.75 -4.62
CA VAL A 31 -6.37 18.67 -3.25
C VAL A 31 -6.61 17.28 -2.68
N TRP A 32 -7.82 16.74 -2.80
CA TRP A 32 -8.16 15.41 -2.33
C TRP A 32 -7.34 14.32 -3.02
N MET A 33 -7.15 14.38 -4.34
CA MET A 33 -6.29 13.44 -5.05
C MET A 33 -4.82 13.53 -4.59
N ALA A 34 -4.32 14.74 -4.32
CA ALA A 34 -2.97 14.94 -3.80
C ALA A 34 -2.82 14.40 -2.37
N GLU A 35 -3.80 14.65 -1.50
CA GLU A 35 -3.86 14.12 -0.14
C GLU A 35 -3.91 12.60 -0.12
N GLN A 36 -4.73 12.01 -1.00
CA GLN A 36 -4.82 10.56 -1.13
C GLN A 36 -3.49 9.94 -1.56
N LYS A 37 -2.83 10.53 -2.55
CA LYS A 37 -1.50 10.09 -3.01
C LYS A 37 -0.47 10.20 -1.88
N ALA A 38 -0.46 11.33 -1.17
CA ALA A 38 0.44 11.53 -0.04
C ALA A 38 0.16 10.53 1.10
N ALA A 39 -1.10 10.18 1.36
CA ALA A 39 -1.47 9.16 2.33
C ALA A 39 -0.98 7.76 1.92
N GLN A 40 -1.08 7.40 0.64
CA GLN A 40 -0.53 6.15 0.12
C GLN A 40 0.99 6.09 0.24
N GLU A 41 1.70 7.18 -0.08
CA GLU A 41 3.14 7.26 0.09
C GLU A 41 3.54 7.14 1.56
N LYS A 42 2.86 7.86 2.46
CA LYS A 42 3.06 7.74 3.91
C LYS A 42 2.87 6.30 4.40
N ALA A 43 1.79 5.62 3.98
CA ALA A 43 1.53 4.24 4.35
C ALA A 43 2.67 3.29 3.95
N LYS A 44 3.19 3.43 2.72
CA LYS A 44 4.35 2.66 2.25
C LYS A 44 5.61 2.94 3.06
N THR A 45 5.87 4.21 3.40
CA THR A 45 7.02 4.57 4.23
C THR A 45 6.90 4.02 5.66
N THR A 46 5.69 4.00 6.23
CA THR A 46 5.47 3.44 7.57
C THR A 46 5.63 1.93 7.59
N GLU A 47 5.21 1.23 6.54
CA GLU A 47 5.42 -0.21 6.39
C GLU A 47 6.92 -0.53 6.32
N LEU A 48 7.68 0.20 5.49
CA LEU A 48 9.14 0.04 5.41
C LEU A 48 9.83 0.34 6.75
N ALA A 49 9.40 1.39 7.45
CA ALA A 49 9.93 1.72 8.77
C ALA A 49 9.67 0.60 9.79
N GLN A 50 8.48 -0.03 9.74
CA GLN A 50 8.17 -1.19 10.58
C GLN A 50 9.04 -2.40 10.24
N GLN A 51 9.30 -2.67 8.96
CA GLN A 51 10.20 -3.76 8.54
C GLN A 51 11.62 -3.56 9.07
N ILE A 52 12.18 -2.35 8.94
CA ILE A 52 13.51 -2.01 9.48
C ILE A 52 13.54 -2.20 11.01
N GLN A 53 12.47 -1.81 11.70
CA GLN A 53 12.41 -1.96 13.15
C GLN A 53 12.37 -3.45 13.55
N GLN A 54 11.60 -4.28 12.84
CA GLN A 54 11.56 -5.72 13.06
C GLN A 54 12.91 -6.39 12.79
N GLU A 55 13.61 -5.99 11.73
CA GLU A 55 14.96 -6.48 11.44
C GLU A 55 15.93 -6.12 12.57
N ARG A 56 15.90 -4.88 13.07
CA ARG A 56 16.73 -4.46 14.20
C ARG A 56 16.45 -5.27 15.46
N GLU A 57 15.20 -5.48 15.80
CA GLU A 57 14.81 -6.30 16.96
C GLU A 57 15.31 -7.74 16.81
N GLN A 58 15.22 -8.31 15.61
CA GLN A 58 15.72 -9.64 15.33
C GLN A 58 17.25 -9.73 15.42
N GLU A 59 17.95 -8.71 14.93
CA GLU A 59 19.42 -8.60 15.04
C GLU A 59 19.88 -8.50 16.50
N GLU A 60 19.17 -7.73 17.32
CA GLU A 60 19.42 -7.64 18.76
C GLU A 60 19.23 -9.00 19.44
N LEU A 61 18.16 -9.72 19.10
CA LEU A 61 17.93 -11.09 19.62
C LEU A 61 19.01 -12.07 19.17
N ASP A 62 19.42 -12.03 17.89
CA ASP A 62 20.49 -12.89 17.36
C ASP A 62 21.84 -12.58 18.01
N MET A 63 22.11 -11.30 18.29
CA MET A 63 23.29 -10.86 19.02
C MET A 63 23.29 -11.40 20.46
N ILE A 64 22.18 -11.29 21.19
CA ILE A 64 22.04 -11.85 22.55
C ILE A 64 22.15 -13.38 22.54
N ALA A 65 21.58 -14.04 21.52
CA ALA A 65 21.65 -15.49 21.34
C ALA A 65 23.04 -15.99 20.90
N GLY A 66 24.02 -15.11 20.67
CA GLY A 66 25.39 -15.46 20.30
C GLY A 66 25.53 -16.02 18.87
N LYS A 67 24.50 -15.87 18.02
CA LYS A 67 24.57 -16.27 16.61
C LYS A 67 25.31 -15.20 15.83
N THR A 68 26.61 -15.39 15.63
CA THR A 68 27.44 -14.48 14.84
C THR A 68 27.14 -14.64 13.35
N LYS A 69 26.03 -14.08 12.86
CA LYS A 69 25.78 -13.90 11.43
C LYS A 69 26.64 -12.74 10.92
N ARG A 70 27.96 -12.93 10.89
CA ARG A 70 28.91 -12.02 10.24
C ARG A 70 29.20 -12.45 8.81
N LEU A 71 28.15 -12.82 8.07
CA LEU A 71 28.26 -12.74 6.62
C LEU A 71 28.22 -11.27 6.28
N ASP A 72 29.22 -10.80 5.54
CA ASP A 72 29.32 -9.42 5.12
C ASP A 72 28.06 -9.08 4.30
N ARG A 73 27.16 -8.26 4.85
CA ARG A 73 25.82 -8.02 4.29
C ARG A 73 25.85 -7.53 2.83
N GLY A 74 26.97 -6.95 2.42
CA GLY A 74 27.20 -6.50 1.04
C GLY A 74 27.52 -7.62 0.04
N ILE A 75 27.79 -8.85 0.49
CA ILE A 75 28.22 -9.98 -0.36
C ILE A 75 27.18 -11.11 -0.38
N ASP A 76 26.26 -11.14 0.58
CA ASP A 76 25.23 -12.18 0.68
C ASP A 76 24.38 -12.29 -0.61
N TRP A 77 23.98 -11.15 -1.20
CA TRP A 77 23.26 -11.13 -2.48
C TRP A 77 24.05 -11.77 -3.64
N MET A 78 25.39 -11.70 -3.61
CA MET A 78 26.27 -12.30 -4.63
C MET A 78 26.36 -13.82 -4.48
N TYR A 79 26.35 -14.35 -3.25
CA TYR A 79 26.40 -15.80 -3.01
C TYR A 79 25.02 -16.46 -2.94
N ALA A 80 23.95 -15.70 -2.68
CA ALA A 80 22.57 -16.19 -2.71
C ALA A 80 22.11 -16.61 -4.12
N GLY A 81 22.68 -16.02 -5.17
CA GLY A 81 22.37 -16.30 -6.58
C GLY A 81 23.37 -17.19 -7.31
N GLY A 82 24.35 -17.79 -6.62
CA GLY A 82 25.28 -18.74 -7.24
C GLY A 82 24.55 -19.96 -7.83
N VAL A 83 25.22 -20.71 -8.72
CA VAL A 83 24.68 -21.95 -9.29
C VAL A 83 24.27 -22.89 -8.15
N GLY A 84 22.96 -23.15 -8.02
CA GLY A 84 22.35 -23.91 -6.91
C GLY A 84 21.73 -23.09 -5.77
N GLY A 85 21.65 -21.76 -5.89
CA GLY A 85 20.87 -20.92 -4.99
C GLY A 85 19.36 -20.94 -5.30
N PRO A 86 18.49 -20.56 -4.34
CA PRO A 86 17.03 -20.60 -4.52
C PRO A 86 16.52 -19.76 -5.70
N GLN A 87 17.20 -18.65 -6.02
CA GLN A 87 16.88 -17.83 -7.20
C GLN A 87 17.14 -18.58 -8.51
N TYR A 88 18.26 -19.33 -8.60
CA TYR A 88 18.58 -20.14 -9.77
C TYR A 88 17.57 -21.29 -9.96
N GLU A 89 17.13 -21.93 -8.87
CA GLU A 89 16.10 -22.97 -8.91
C GLU A 89 14.72 -22.44 -9.33
N GLU A 90 14.36 -21.21 -8.94
CA GLU A 90 13.13 -20.55 -9.39
C GLU A 90 13.21 -20.17 -10.87
N GLU A 91 14.35 -19.69 -11.35
CA GLU A 91 14.56 -19.37 -12.76
C GLU A 91 14.51 -20.61 -13.66
N GLU A 92 15.13 -21.71 -13.25
CA GLU A 92 15.06 -22.99 -13.99
C GLU A 92 13.61 -23.50 -14.05
N ARG A 93 12.88 -23.45 -12.93
CA ARG A 93 11.45 -23.84 -12.89
C ARG A 93 10.56 -22.96 -13.79
N LYS A 94 10.86 -21.67 -13.89
CA LYS A 94 10.18 -20.75 -14.82
C LYS A 94 10.49 -21.10 -16.26
N LYS A 95 11.76 -21.31 -16.61
CA LYS A 95 12.17 -21.74 -17.96
C LYS A 95 11.47 -23.03 -18.36
N GLU A 96 11.42 -24.02 -17.47
CA GLU A 96 10.71 -25.28 -17.72
C GLU A 96 9.21 -25.08 -17.95
N SER A 97 8.57 -24.20 -17.18
CA SER A 97 7.15 -23.88 -17.36
C SER A 97 6.88 -23.16 -18.70
N GLU A 98 7.79 -22.29 -19.13
CA GLU A 98 7.74 -21.60 -20.42
C GLU A 98 7.95 -22.58 -21.59
N GLU A 99 8.88 -23.53 -21.43
CA GLU A 99 9.14 -24.57 -22.43
C GLU A 99 7.99 -25.56 -22.58
N TYR A 100 7.34 -25.92 -21.48
CA TYR A 100 6.13 -26.74 -21.50
C TYR A 100 4.97 -26.02 -22.20
N LEU A 101 4.78 -24.72 -21.93
CA LEU A 101 3.78 -23.90 -22.64
C LEU A 101 4.09 -23.78 -24.14
N LEU A 102 5.37 -23.88 -24.53
CA LEU A 102 5.82 -23.90 -25.91
C LEU A 102 5.69 -25.29 -26.58
N GLY A 103 5.16 -26.29 -25.86
CA GLY A 103 4.89 -27.62 -26.37
C GLY A 103 6.09 -28.57 -26.36
N LYS A 104 7.18 -28.22 -25.66
CA LYS A 104 8.27 -29.16 -25.37
C LYS A 104 7.89 -30.10 -24.23
N GLU A 105 8.55 -31.25 -24.20
CA GLU A 105 8.30 -32.32 -23.22
C GLU A 105 8.60 -31.84 -21.79
N PHE A 106 7.69 -32.10 -20.86
CA PHE A 106 7.87 -31.74 -19.44
C PHE A 106 8.85 -32.70 -18.76
N ASN A 107 9.88 -32.18 -18.11
CA ASN A 107 10.83 -32.97 -17.33
C ASN A 107 10.37 -33.11 -15.87
N PRO A 108 9.92 -34.30 -15.41
CA PRO A 108 9.36 -34.47 -14.06
C PRO A 108 10.41 -34.40 -12.93
N ASN A 109 11.70 -34.51 -13.25
CA ASN A 109 12.78 -34.55 -12.25
C ASN A 109 12.94 -33.23 -11.47
N HIS A 110 12.65 -32.09 -12.11
CA HIS A 110 12.72 -30.77 -11.48
C HIS A 110 11.43 -30.39 -10.73
N ALA A 111 10.32 -31.10 -11.00
CA ALA A 111 9.06 -30.96 -10.29
C ALA A 111 8.96 -31.85 -9.04
N ALA A 112 9.69 -32.98 -9.00
CA ALA A 112 9.68 -33.93 -7.89
C ALA A 112 10.14 -33.33 -6.55
N ALA A 113 10.94 -32.26 -6.57
CA ALA A 113 11.34 -31.54 -5.35
C ALA A 113 10.19 -30.75 -4.69
N ALA A 114 9.09 -30.49 -5.42
CA ALA A 114 7.90 -29.80 -4.90
C ALA A 114 6.70 -30.74 -4.62
N ALA A 115 6.81 -32.03 -5.00
CA ALA A 115 5.70 -32.98 -4.97
C ALA A 115 5.55 -33.78 -3.65
N SER A 116 6.42 -33.55 -2.66
CA SER A 116 6.31 -34.14 -1.31
C SER A 116 5.68 -33.17 -0.28
N GLY A 117 4.73 -32.34 -0.73
CA GLY A 117 3.92 -31.50 0.14
C GLY A 117 2.52 -32.10 0.32
N ASP A 118 2.24 -32.64 1.50
CA ASP A 118 0.90 -33.10 1.91
C ASP A 118 -0.14 -31.98 1.74
N PHE A 119 -0.96 -32.09 0.68
CA PHE A 119 -2.06 -31.17 0.39
C PHE A 119 -3.27 -31.50 1.28
N ASN A 120 -3.24 -31.03 2.53
CA ASN A 120 -4.39 -31.07 3.40
C ASN A 120 -5.31 -29.88 3.07
N LEU A 121 -6.27 -30.11 2.18
CA LEU A 121 -7.26 -29.12 1.76
C LEU A 121 -8.37 -28.99 2.81
N SER A 122 -8.08 -28.32 3.92
CA SER A 122 -9.11 -27.82 4.82
C SER A 122 -8.71 -26.47 5.41
N GLY A 123 -9.11 -25.42 4.71
CA GLY A 123 -9.29 -24.09 5.29
C GLY A 123 -8.09 -23.16 5.20
N ALA A 124 -7.94 -22.46 4.08
CA ALA A 124 -7.56 -21.05 4.09
C ALA A 124 -7.80 -20.45 2.70
N VAL A 125 -8.71 -19.49 2.69
CA VAL A 125 -9.06 -18.61 1.58
C VAL A 125 -7.79 -18.02 0.97
N GLY A 126 -7.66 -18.13 -0.36
CA GLY A 126 -6.50 -17.66 -1.11
C GLY A 126 -6.16 -16.20 -0.83
N ARG A 127 -4.90 -15.95 -0.46
CA ARG A 127 -4.22 -14.66 -0.66
C ARG A 127 -3.29 -14.82 -1.85
N THR A 128 -3.84 -14.67 -3.05
CA THR A 128 -3.06 -14.33 -4.23
C THR A 128 -2.64 -12.87 -4.08
N VAL A 129 -1.33 -12.60 -4.17
CA VAL A 129 -0.73 -11.25 -4.06
C VAL A 129 -0.98 -10.37 -5.30
N GLU A 130 -1.98 -10.70 -6.09
CA GLU A 130 -2.41 -9.96 -7.27
C GLU A 130 -3.77 -9.34 -7.01
N ASN A 131 -3.81 -8.34 -6.12
CA ASN A 131 -4.80 -7.26 -6.13
C ASN A 131 -4.45 -6.21 -5.05
N VAL A 132 -3.29 -5.58 -5.18
CA VAL A 132 -3.14 -4.16 -4.80
C VAL A 132 -3.40 -3.33 -6.07
N VAL A 133 -4.52 -3.63 -6.73
CA VAL A 133 -5.18 -2.61 -7.54
C VAL A 133 -5.62 -1.57 -6.54
N SER A 134 -4.97 -0.42 -6.60
CA SER A 134 -5.38 0.87 -6.04
C SER A 134 -6.84 0.81 -5.59
N ALA A 135 -7.06 0.57 -4.30
CA ALA A 135 -8.39 0.72 -3.73
C ALA A 135 -8.90 2.09 -4.23
N PRO A 136 -10.12 2.15 -4.81
CA PRO A 136 -10.64 3.42 -5.28
C PRO A 136 -10.53 4.42 -4.14
N PRO A 137 -10.02 5.63 -4.40
CA PRO A 137 -9.82 6.60 -3.34
C PRO A 137 -11.13 6.77 -2.56
N PRO A 138 -11.12 6.64 -1.23
CA PRO A 138 -12.33 6.73 -0.41
C PRO A 138 -13.03 8.05 -0.74
N PRO A 139 -14.34 8.04 -1.03
CA PRO A 139 -15.05 9.22 -1.52
C PRO A 139 -14.73 10.43 -0.65
N PRO A 140 -14.55 11.62 -1.23
CA PRO A 140 -14.19 12.81 -0.46
C PRO A 140 -15.17 12.94 0.71
N PRO A 141 -14.69 13.16 1.94
CA PRO A 141 -15.55 13.26 3.10
C PRO A 141 -16.63 14.32 2.82
N PRO A 142 -17.90 14.05 3.14
CA PRO A 142 -18.94 15.03 2.95
C PRO A 142 -18.53 16.30 3.69
N LEU A 143 -18.53 17.43 2.96
CA LEU A 143 -18.26 18.75 3.52
C LEU A 143 -18.97 18.85 4.89
N PRO A 144 -18.28 19.32 5.96
CA PRO A 144 -18.91 19.44 7.26
C PRO A 144 -20.21 20.22 7.06
N LYS A 145 -21.33 19.57 7.36
CA LYS A 145 -22.55 20.31 7.66
C LYS A 145 -22.11 21.22 8.79
N GLU A 146 -22.22 22.53 8.59
CA GLU A 146 -22.00 23.52 9.64
C GLU A 146 -22.89 23.05 10.81
N GLU A 147 -22.29 22.32 11.77
CA GLU A 147 -22.94 22.02 13.03
C GLU A 147 -23.02 23.38 13.70
N GLU A 148 -24.24 23.92 13.67
CA GLU A 148 -24.61 25.11 14.41
C GLU A 148 -24.29 24.84 15.88
N GLU A 149 -23.09 25.22 16.32
CA GLU A 149 -22.86 25.48 17.74
C GLU A 149 -23.85 26.58 18.11
N GLU A 150 -24.88 26.21 18.89
CA GLU A 150 -25.73 27.14 19.61
C GLU A 150 -24.84 27.99 20.53
N GLU A 151 -24.29 29.08 19.99
CA GLU A 151 -23.69 30.10 20.83
C GLU A 151 -24.83 30.91 21.45
N ALA A 152 -25.12 30.58 22.71
CA ALA A 152 -26.07 31.27 23.56
C ALA A 152 -25.90 32.80 23.48
N PRO A 153 -26.98 33.60 23.58
CA PRO A 153 -26.86 35.05 23.51
C PRO A 153 -26.04 35.57 24.69
N ASN A 154 -24.82 36.03 24.41
CA ASN A 154 -24.00 36.81 25.33
C ASN A 154 -24.72 38.14 25.63
N THR A 155 -25.49 38.15 26.72
CA THR A 155 -25.95 39.37 27.36
C THR A 155 -24.77 40.01 28.09
N ASN A 156 -24.24 41.11 27.57
CA ASN A 156 -23.49 42.04 28.39
C ASN A 156 -24.08 43.45 28.25
N THR A 157 -24.39 43.96 29.44
CA THR A 157 -24.77 45.30 29.87
C THR A 157 -24.01 46.43 29.19
#